data_AF-A0A2C9ZLJ8-F1
#
_entry.id   AF-A0A2C9ZLJ8-F1
#
_cell.length_a   1.000
_cell.length_b   1.000
_cell.length_c   1.000
_cell.angle_alpha   90.00
_cell.angle_beta   90.00
_cell.angle_gamma   90.00
#
_symmetry.space_group_name_H-M   'P 1'
#
loop_
_entity.id
_entity.type
_entity.pdbx_description
1 polymer ?
#
loop_
_entity_poly.entity_id
_entity_poly.type
_entity_poly.pdbx_seq_one_letter_code
_entity_poly.pdbx_strand_id
1 'polypeptide(L)'
;MSKRAVLEVIALGVEDAVAAQAGGADRLELVTDMAADGLTPSAATVAGIRRAVDLSLRVMLRLADGFAAGDVDRLVRVAGELREA
;
A
#
# COMPACT_ATOMS: atom_id res chain seq x y z
N MET A 1 -3.36 -21.83 17.97
CA MET A 1 -3.53 -20.63 17.12
C MET A 1 -3.98 -19.50 18.03
N SER A 2 -3.10 -18.54 18.32
CA SER A 2 -3.46 -17.36 19.12
C SER A 2 -4.48 -16.53 18.35
N LYS A 3 -5.60 -16.14 18.97
CA LYS A 3 -6.61 -15.23 18.41
C LYS A 3 -6.17 -13.76 18.52
N ARG A 4 -4.89 -13.46 18.27
CA ARG A 4 -4.41 -12.08 18.34
C ARG A 4 -4.92 -11.33 17.12
N ALA A 5 -5.53 -10.16 17.35
CA ALA A 5 -5.92 -9.26 16.27
C ALA A 5 -4.68 -8.81 15.48
N VAL A 6 -4.87 -8.60 14.18
CA VAL A 6 -3.86 -8.03 13.29
C VAL A 6 -4.08 -6.52 13.22
N LEU A 7 -3.02 -5.76 13.48
CA LEU A 7 -3.01 -4.30 13.27
C LEU A 7 -2.44 -4.00 11.88
N GLU A 8 -3.27 -3.51 10.97
CA GLU A 8 -2.85 -2.97 9.68
C GLU A 8 -2.91 -1.44 9.72
N VAL A 9 -1.84 -0.78 9.26
CA VAL A 9 -1.73 0.69 9.26
C VAL A 9 -1.54 1.19 7.83
N ILE A 10 -2.25 2.26 7.48
CA ILE A 10 -2.10 2.93 6.19
C ILE A 10 -0.81 3.77 6.19
N ALA A 11 0.00 3.63 5.15
CA ALA A 11 1.22 4.40 4.93
C ALA A 11 1.22 5.05 3.53
N LEU A 12 1.57 6.34 3.46
CA LEU A 12 1.66 7.08 2.20
C LEU A 12 3.12 7.21 1.72
N GLY A 13 4.07 7.04 2.63
CA GLY A 13 5.51 7.15 2.35
C GLY A 13 6.36 6.32 3.29
N VAL A 14 7.69 6.44 3.10
CA VAL A 14 8.69 5.70 3.88
C VAL A 14 8.64 6.05 5.37
N GLU A 15 8.45 7.33 5.69
CA GLU A 15 8.39 7.78 7.09
C GLU A 15 7.22 7.14 7.84
N ASP A 16 6.02 7.16 7.25
CA ASP A 16 4.83 6.50 7.81
C ASP A 16 5.06 5.00 8.03
N ALA A 17 5.66 4.33 7.04
CA ALA A 17 5.93 2.90 7.10
C ALA A 17 6.89 2.56 8.26
N VAL A 18 7.98 3.31 8.39
CA VAL A 18 8.95 3.14 9.47
C VAL A 18 8.31 3.42 10.83
N ALA A 19 7.51 4.49 10.94
CA ALA A 19 6.80 4.82 12.17
C ALA A 19 5.78 3.74 12.55
N ALA A 20 5.03 3.21 11.59
CA ALA A 20 4.08 2.12 11.80
C ALA A 20 4.77 0.82 12.25
N GLN A 21 5.93 0.48 11.66
CA GLN A 21 6.74 -0.64 12.11
C GLN A 21 7.25 -0.45 13.54
N ALA A 22 7.81 0.73 13.85
CA ALA A 22 8.27 1.05 15.20
C ALA A 22 7.12 1.03 16.22
N GLY A 23 5.91 1.38 15.80
CA GLY A 23 4.69 1.33 16.60
C GLY A 23 4.07 -0.07 16.76
N GLY A 24 4.62 -1.10 16.13
CA GLY A 24 4.17 -2.48 16.27
C GLY A 24 3.02 -2.88 15.33
N ALA A 25 2.89 -2.23 14.17
CA ALA A 25 2.00 -2.70 13.11
C ALA A 25 2.41 -4.10 12.64
N ASP A 26 1.42 -4.93 12.31
CA ASP A 26 1.64 -6.27 11.79
C ASP A 26 1.77 -6.28 10.26
N ARG A 27 1.18 -5.27 9.60
CA ARG A 27 1.16 -5.11 8.14
C ARG A 27 0.90 -3.65 7.76
N LEU A 28 1.26 -3.28 6.54
CA LEU A 28 0.93 -1.97 5.97
C LEU A 28 -0.04 -2.08 4.79
N GLU A 29 -0.96 -1.13 4.71
CA GLU A 29 -1.68 -0.79 3.48
C GLU A 29 -1.02 0.44 2.83
N LEU A 30 -0.61 0.33 1.57
CA LEU A 30 0.06 1.41 0.83
C LEU A 30 -0.91 2.08 -0.10
N VAL A 31 -1.07 3.39 0.08
CA VAL A 31 -2.01 4.22 -0.70
C VAL A 31 -1.36 5.55 -1.06
N THR A 32 -1.95 6.25 -2.01
CA THR A 32 -1.78 7.70 -2.19
C THR A 32 -3.13 8.40 -2.06
N ASP A 33 -3.15 9.72 -1.90
CA ASP A 33 -4.38 10.53 -1.93
C ASP A 33 -5.49 10.04 -0.97
N MET A 34 -5.28 10.28 0.32
CA MET A 34 -6.27 9.96 1.36
C MET A 34 -7.54 10.79 1.27
N ALA A 35 -7.53 11.94 0.58
CA ALA A 35 -8.74 12.75 0.38
C ALA A 35 -9.73 12.04 -0.54
N ALA A 36 -9.24 11.14 -1.39
CA ALA A 36 -10.04 10.24 -2.22
C ALA A 36 -10.20 8.84 -1.60
N ASP A 37 -10.05 8.66 -0.28
CA ASP A 37 -10.09 7.36 0.40
C ASP A 37 -9.00 6.35 -0.03
N GLY A 38 -7.91 6.83 -0.64
CA GLY A 38 -6.79 5.99 -1.05
C GLY A 38 -6.86 5.52 -2.50
N LEU A 39 -5.81 5.83 -3.25
CA LEU A 39 -5.56 5.45 -4.63
C LEU A 39 -4.24 4.68 -4.76
N THR A 40 -3.96 4.18 -5.96
CA THR A 40 -2.75 3.43 -6.28
C THR A 40 -1.49 4.29 -6.09
N PRO A 41 -0.56 3.93 -5.19
CA PRO A 41 0.68 4.66 -5.02
C PRO A 41 1.63 4.43 -6.22
N SER A 42 2.67 5.26 -6.32
CA SER A 42 3.71 5.06 -7.34
C SER A 42 4.58 3.82 -7.04
N ALA A 43 5.09 3.16 -8.08
CA ALA A 43 6.06 2.07 -7.92
C ALA A 43 7.33 2.51 -7.16
N ALA A 44 7.77 3.76 -7.33
CA ALA A 44 8.91 4.31 -6.58
C ALA A 44 8.61 4.39 -5.08
N THR A 45 7.40 4.80 -4.70
CA THR A 45 6.95 4.82 -3.29
C THR A 45 6.95 3.41 -2.72
N VAL A 46 6.37 2.43 -3.44
CA VAL A 46 6.31 1.04 -2.99
C VAL A 46 7.71 0.45 -2.82
N ALA A 47 8.61 0.61 -3.79
CA ALA A 47 9.99 0.14 -3.70
C ALA A 47 10.75 0.81 -2.55
N GLY A 48 10.51 2.11 -2.32
CA GLY A 48 11.08 2.84 -1.19
C GLY A 48 10.65 2.26 0.15
N ILE A 49 9.35 2.03 0.33
CA ILE A 49 8.80 1.44 1.55
C ILE A 49 9.28 0.01 1.75
N ARG A 50 9.25 -0.83 0.71
CA ARG A 50 9.72 -2.23 0.78
C ARG A 50 11.17 -2.34 1.24
N ARG A 51 12.03 -1.38 0.89
CA ARG A 51 13.42 -1.34 1.35
C ARG A 51 13.59 -0.87 2.79
N ALA A 52 12.60 -0.17 3.35
CA ALA A 52 12.70 0.50 4.65
C ALA A 52 12.07 -0.30 5.81
N VAL A 53 11.21 -1.26 5.51
CA VAL A 53 10.50 -2.06 6.52
C VAL A 53 10.47 -3.55 6.15
N ASP A 54 10.35 -4.40 7.17
CA ASP A 54 10.23 -5.85 7.05
C ASP A 54 8.77 -6.32 7.12
N LEU A 55 7.82 -5.39 7.27
CA LEU A 55 6.39 -5.68 7.32
C LEU A 55 5.86 -6.16 5.97
N SER A 56 4.85 -7.04 6.02
CA SER A 56 4.06 -7.35 4.83
C SER A 56 3.39 -6.09 4.27
N LEU A 57 3.21 -6.02 2.96
CA LEU A 57 2.62 -4.87 2.27
C LEU A 57 1.38 -5.30 1.49
N ARG A 58 0.28 -4.54 1.63
CA ARG A 58 -0.87 -4.57 0.74
C ARG A 58 -0.91 -3.27 -0.03
N VAL A 59 -0.84 -3.32 -1.35
CA VAL A 59 -0.79 -2.11 -2.18
C VAL A 59 -2.16 -1.88 -2.80
N MET A 60 -2.70 -0.67 -2.65
CA MET A 60 -3.95 -0.27 -3.27
C MET A 60 -3.87 -0.39 -4.79
N LEU A 61 -4.90 -0.96 -5.42
CA LEU A 61 -5.10 -1.00 -6.87
C LEU A 61 -6.43 -0.33 -7.20
N ARG A 62 -6.37 0.99 -7.30
CA ARG A 62 -7.49 1.90 -7.58
C ARG A 62 -6.97 3.13 -8.31
N LEU A 63 -7.31 3.28 -9.59
CA LEU A 63 -6.69 4.30 -10.47
C LEU A 63 -7.35 5.67 -10.38
N ALA A 64 -8.60 5.73 -9.90
CA ALA A 64 -9.39 6.95 -9.82
C ALA A 64 -10.39 6.85 -8.68
N ASP A 65 -10.95 8.00 -8.29
CA ASP A 65 -12.01 8.08 -7.30
C ASP A 65 -13.29 7.34 -7.75
N GLY A 66 -14.15 6.99 -6.79
CA GLY A 66 -15.23 6.03 -6.94
C GLY A 66 -14.76 4.56 -6.91
N PHE A 67 -15.67 3.63 -7.21
CA PHE A 67 -15.42 2.18 -7.09
C PHE A 67 -15.44 1.44 -8.43
N ALA A 68 -15.58 2.16 -9.54
CA ALA A 68 -15.49 1.56 -10.87
C ALA A 68 -14.03 1.21 -11.18
N ALA A 69 -13.79 0.01 -11.69
CA ALA A 69 -12.44 -0.42 -12.08
C ALA A 69 -11.82 0.47 -13.19
N GLY A 70 -12.67 1.09 -14.02
CA GLY A 70 -12.21 1.89 -15.15
C GLY A 70 -11.47 1.03 -16.17
N ASP A 71 -10.26 1.46 -16.55
CA ASP A 71 -9.40 0.74 -17.48
C ASP A 71 -8.71 -0.46 -16.78
N VAL A 72 -9.29 -1.65 -16.99
CA VAL A 72 -8.81 -2.91 -16.39
C VAL A 72 -7.44 -3.32 -16.94
N ASP A 73 -7.17 -3.09 -18.23
CA ASP A 73 -5.86 -3.43 -18.83
C ASP A 73 -4.75 -2.58 -18.22
N ARG A 74 -5.04 -1.31 -17.97
CA ARG A 74 -4.14 -0.43 -17.22
C ARG A 74 -3.96 -0.90 -15.77
N LEU A 75 -5.03 -1.30 -15.07
CA LEU A 75 -4.93 -1.85 -13.72
C LEU A 75 -4.00 -3.07 -13.66
N VAL A 76 -4.13 -4.00 -14.60
CA VAL A 76 -3.30 -5.21 -14.68
C VAL A 76 -1.83 -4.85 -14.91
N ARG A 77 -1.53 -3.92 -15.83
CA ARG A 77 -0.15 -3.46 -16.05
C ARG A 77 0.46 -2.83 -14.80
N VAL A 78 -0.28 -1.93 -14.16
CA VAL A 78 0.17 -1.27 -12.92
C VAL A 78 0.38 -2.28 -11.80
N ALA A 79 -0.51 -3.28 -11.65
CA ALA A 79 -0.32 -4.36 -10.70
C ALA A 79 0.98 -5.15 -10.95
N GLY A 80 1.34 -5.37 -12.22
CA GLY A 80 2.63 -5.95 -12.61
C GLY A 80 3.81 -5.07 -12.19
N GLU A 81 3.76 -3.77 -12.49
CA GLU A 81 4.81 -2.81 -12.12
C GLU A 81 5.03 -2.75 -10.60
N LEU A 82 3.94 -2.72 -9.82
CA LEU A 82 3.99 -2.68 -8.35
C LEU A 82 4.50 -3.99 -7.73
N ARG A 83 4.32 -5.12 -8.43
CA ARG A 83 4.83 -6.41 -7.99
C ARG A 83 6.35 -6.51 -8.14
N GLU A 84 6.90 -5.93 -9.20
CA GLU A 84 8.34 -5.92 -9.49
C GLU A 84 9.10 -4.83 -8.70
N ALA A 85 8.38 -3.87 -8.10
CA ALA A 85 8.91 -2.82 -7.23
C ALA A 85 9.23 -3.33 -5.82
#